data_AF-A0A239CCM2-F1
#
_entry.id   AF-A0A239CCM2-F1
#
_cell.length_a   1.000
_cell.length_b   1.000
_cell.length_c   1.000
_cell.angle_alpha   90.00
_cell.angle_beta   90.00
_cell.angle_gamma   90.00
#
_symmetry.space_group_name_H-M   'P 1'
#
loop_
_entity.id
_entity.type
_entity.pdbx_description
1 polymer ?
#
loop_
_entity_poly.entity_id
_entity_poly.type
_entity_poly.pdbx_seq_one_letter_code
_entity_poly.pdbx_strand_id
1 'polypeptide(L)'
;MPAFDIWAVAAALTLMALVATLRLSLPGAAGGGQGTLRLIAHPAWLVLLVLTTPMTVGLMLSGYVPVSPTKARALIAGDFGYWAGVAAWITVVTAELWLLWTPSMVAQRFAKPEARDAFRALPLFNVFMGGGFLLLVWWAGSQG
;
A
#
# COMPACT_ATOMS: atom_id res chain seq x y z
N MET A 1 5.80 -33.21 -8.76
CA MET A 1 5.40 -31.92 -9.36
C MET A 1 5.50 -30.88 -8.26
N PRO A 2 6.15 -29.72 -8.45
CA PRO A 2 6.16 -28.69 -7.42
C PRO A 2 4.71 -28.27 -7.12
N ALA A 3 4.34 -28.26 -5.85
CA ALA A 3 3.00 -27.83 -5.43
C ALA A 3 2.80 -26.36 -5.81
N PHE A 4 1.65 -26.03 -6.38
CA PHE A 4 1.30 -24.66 -6.70
C PHE A 4 1.14 -23.86 -5.41
N ASP A 5 2.02 -22.89 -5.18
CA ASP A 5 1.95 -22.01 -4.01
C ASP A 5 1.03 -20.82 -4.32
N ILE A 6 -0.18 -20.87 -3.79
CA ILE A 6 -1.18 -19.79 -3.94
C ILE A 6 -0.67 -18.45 -3.42
N TRP A 7 0.27 -18.45 -2.46
CA TRP A 7 0.84 -17.24 -1.91
C TRP A 7 1.82 -16.57 -2.88
N ALA A 8 2.48 -17.33 -3.75
CA ALA A 8 3.30 -16.75 -4.81
C ALA A 8 2.43 -15.92 -5.77
N VAL A 9 1.21 -16.38 -6.06
CA VAL A 9 0.24 -15.63 -6.87
C VAL A 9 -0.28 -14.41 -6.11
N ALA A 10 -0.59 -14.53 -4.82
CA ALA A 10 -0.98 -13.39 -4.00
C ALA A 10 0.13 -12.31 -3.93
N ALA A 11 1.40 -12.73 -3.79
CA ALA A 11 2.55 -11.84 -3.81
C ALA A 11 2.70 -11.12 -5.17
N ALA A 12 2.49 -11.84 -6.28
CA ALA A 12 2.50 -11.23 -7.60
C ALA A 12 1.35 -10.20 -7.77
N LEU A 13 0.13 -10.54 -7.36
CA LEU A 13 -1.03 -9.65 -7.47
C LEU A 13 -0.86 -8.38 -6.61
N THR A 14 -0.40 -8.54 -5.38
CA THR A 14 -0.11 -7.40 -4.49
C THR A 14 1.03 -6.53 -5.03
N LEU A 15 2.05 -7.13 -5.65
CA LEU A 15 3.11 -6.38 -6.32
C LEU A 15 2.58 -5.51 -7.47
N MET A 16 1.68 -6.05 -8.29
CA MET A 16 1.06 -5.30 -9.39
C MET A 16 0.23 -4.13 -8.86
N ALA A 17 -0.47 -4.34 -7.74
CA ALA A 17 -1.22 -3.29 -7.06
C ALA A 17 -0.31 -2.21 -6.46
N LEU A 18 0.84 -2.58 -5.89
CA LEU A 18 1.86 -1.64 -5.43
C LEU A 18 2.42 -0.82 -6.60
N VAL A 19 2.78 -1.46 -7.72
CA VAL A 19 3.28 -0.76 -8.91
C VAL A 19 2.23 0.21 -9.47
N ALA A 20 0.95 -0.19 -9.52
CA ALA A 20 -0.14 0.70 -9.90
C ALA A 20 -0.27 1.88 -8.94
N THR A 21 -0.14 1.66 -7.62
CA THR A 21 -0.14 2.71 -6.59
C THR A 21 0.99 3.70 -6.76
N LEU A 22 2.22 3.22 -7.00
CA LEU A 22 3.39 4.06 -7.23
C LEU A 22 3.23 4.90 -8.50
N ARG A 23 2.77 4.31 -9.60
CA ARG A 23 2.50 5.04 -10.84
C ARG A 23 1.42 6.12 -10.68
N LEU A 24 0.43 5.86 -9.82
CA LEU A 24 -0.60 6.83 -9.49
C LEU A 24 -0.02 8.00 -8.68
N SER A 25 0.87 7.69 -7.74
CA SER A 25 1.42 8.62 -6.74
C SER A 25 2.66 9.41 -7.20
N LEU A 26 3.35 8.98 -8.26
CA LEU A 26 4.55 9.64 -8.77
C LEU A 26 4.20 10.67 -9.87
N PRO A 27 4.45 11.97 -9.63
CA PRO A 27 4.25 13.00 -10.65
C PRO A 27 5.25 12.76 -11.79
N GLY A 28 4.76 12.67 -13.03
CA GLY A 28 5.57 12.41 -14.23
C GLY A 28 5.57 10.95 -14.72
N ALA A 29 5.08 9.98 -13.93
CA ALA A 29 5.00 8.56 -14.33
C ALA A 29 3.93 8.28 -15.42
N ALA A 30 3.24 9.31 -15.92
CA ALA A 30 2.17 9.21 -16.91
C ALA A 30 2.68 8.95 -18.34
N GLY A 31 3.95 9.26 -18.65
CA GLY A 31 4.44 9.34 -20.03
C GLY A 31 5.22 8.14 -20.60
N GLY A 32 5.55 7.11 -19.81
CA GLY A 32 6.74 6.29 -20.14
C GLY A 32 6.59 4.81 -20.49
N GLY A 33 5.39 4.23 -20.65
CA GLY A 33 5.25 2.77 -20.78
C GLY A 33 4.55 2.30 -22.06
N GLN A 34 5.31 1.86 -23.07
CA GLN A 34 4.77 1.02 -24.15
C GLN A 34 4.74 -0.46 -23.72
N GLY A 35 3.71 -1.21 -24.11
CA GLY A 35 3.63 -2.66 -23.92
C GLY A 35 3.42 -3.13 -22.47
N THR A 36 4.22 -4.11 -22.03
CA THR A 36 4.09 -4.86 -20.76
C THR A 36 4.03 -3.99 -19.51
N LEU A 37 4.73 -2.86 -19.48
CA LEU A 37 4.68 -1.91 -18.37
C LEU A 37 3.29 -1.28 -18.17
N ARG A 38 2.51 -1.15 -19.25
CA ARG A 38 1.12 -0.67 -19.19
C ARG A 38 0.18 -1.70 -18.57
N LEU A 39 0.43 -2.99 -18.81
CA LEU A 39 -0.32 -4.09 -18.19
C LEU A 39 0.03 -4.24 -16.71
N ILE A 40 1.33 -4.17 -16.37
CA ILE A 40 1.81 -4.29 -14.98
C ILE A 40 1.29 -3.15 -14.11
N ALA A 41 1.32 -1.92 -14.63
CA ALA A 41 0.84 -0.74 -13.92
C ALA A 41 -0.59 -0.35 -14.33
N HIS A 42 -1.43 -1.33 -14.68
CA HIS A 42 -2.81 -1.09 -15.09
C HIS A 42 -3.67 -0.65 -13.88
N PRO A 43 -4.52 0.38 -14.00
CA PRO A 43 -5.37 0.83 -12.89
C PRO A 43 -6.31 -0.24 -12.31
N ALA A 44 -6.65 -1.27 -13.08
CA ALA A 44 -7.48 -2.39 -12.61
C ALA A 44 -6.87 -3.11 -11.40
N TRP A 45 -5.54 -3.10 -11.22
CA TRP A 45 -4.89 -3.70 -10.06
C TRP A 45 -5.21 -2.99 -8.75
N LEU A 46 -5.67 -1.72 -8.81
CA LEU A 46 -6.09 -0.97 -7.62
C LEU A 46 -7.35 -1.57 -6.98
N VAL A 47 -8.16 -2.34 -7.72
CA VAL A 47 -9.35 -3.03 -7.17
C VAL A 47 -8.98 -3.94 -6.01
N LEU A 48 -7.81 -4.59 -6.08
CA LEU A 48 -7.32 -5.45 -5.00
C LEU A 48 -7.13 -4.65 -3.69
N LEU A 49 -6.70 -3.39 -3.79
CA LEU A 49 -6.42 -2.54 -2.63
C LEU A 49 -7.67 -2.07 -1.91
N VAL A 50 -8.81 -2.00 -2.60
CA VAL A 50 -10.09 -1.63 -2.00
C VAL A 50 -10.47 -2.61 -0.89
N LEU A 51 -10.06 -3.87 -1.01
CA LEU A 51 -10.33 -4.90 -0.02
C LEU A 51 -9.15 -5.10 0.93
N THR A 52 -7.93 -5.18 0.40
CA THR A 52 -6.76 -5.56 1.21
C THR A 52 -6.32 -4.45 2.15
N THR A 53 -6.41 -3.17 1.76
CA THR A 53 -5.95 -2.06 2.59
C THR A 53 -6.83 -1.87 3.84
N PRO A 54 -8.18 -1.75 3.75
CA PRO A 54 -9.02 -1.61 4.94
C PRO A 54 -8.94 -2.84 5.87
N MET A 55 -8.88 -4.05 5.30
CA MET A 55 -8.69 -5.28 6.06
C MET A 55 -7.37 -5.26 6.83
N THR A 56 -6.26 -4.90 6.17
CA THR A 56 -4.94 -4.82 6.80
C THR A 56 -4.92 -3.81 7.92
N VAL A 57 -5.51 -2.62 7.70
CA VAL A 57 -5.65 -1.59 8.75
C VAL A 57 -6.50 -2.09 9.91
N GLY A 58 -7.63 -2.76 9.65
CA GLY A 58 -8.47 -3.35 10.69
C GLY A 58 -7.77 -4.42 11.53
N LEU A 59 -6.94 -5.26 10.89
CA LEU A 59 -6.11 -6.26 11.56
C LEU A 59 -5.00 -5.62 12.40
N MET A 60 -4.43 -4.50 11.95
CA MET A 60 -3.47 -3.73 12.74
C MET A 60 -4.11 -3.07 13.96
N LEU A 61 -5.29 -2.49 13.80
CA LEU A 61 -6.04 -1.89 14.91
C LEU A 61 -6.45 -2.91 15.97
N SER A 62 -6.73 -4.14 15.54
CA SER A 62 -7.06 -5.25 16.44
C SER A 62 -5.82 -5.97 17.01
N GLY A 63 -4.60 -5.53 16.66
CA GLY A 63 -3.35 -6.12 17.14
C GLY A 63 -2.95 -7.46 16.50
N TYR A 64 -3.71 -7.97 15.52
CA TYR A 64 -3.42 -9.25 14.85
C TYR A 64 -2.27 -9.16 13.84
N VAL A 65 -2.04 -7.99 13.25
CA VAL A 65 -0.95 -7.76 12.30
C VAL A 65 -0.14 -6.55 12.78
N PRO A 66 1.19 -6.65 12.93
CA PRO A 66 1.99 -5.50 13.35
C PRO A 66 2.03 -4.44 12.25
N VAL A 67 2.05 -3.17 12.66
CA VAL A 67 2.15 -2.02 11.74
C VAL A 67 3.42 -2.07 10.89
N SER A 68 4.53 -2.52 11.49
CA SER A 68 5.82 -2.58 10.81
C SER A 68 5.82 -3.64 9.69
N PRO A 69 6.14 -3.27 8.42
CA PRO A 69 6.16 -4.21 7.31
C PRO A 69 7.08 -5.42 7.53
N THR A 70 8.24 -5.20 8.16
CA THR A 70 9.23 -6.26 8.41
C THR A 70 8.75 -7.23 9.48
N LYS A 71 8.06 -6.73 10.53
CA LYS A 71 7.44 -7.59 11.54
C LYS A 71 6.26 -8.36 10.96
N ALA A 72 5.42 -7.72 10.14
CA ALA A 72 4.27 -8.37 9.51
C ALA A 72 4.72 -9.49 8.58
N ARG A 73 5.77 -9.25 7.80
CA ARG A 73 6.44 -10.28 7.00
C ARG A 73 6.88 -11.47 7.84
N ALA A 74 7.60 -11.21 8.94
CA ALA A 74 8.15 -12.27 9.77
C ALA A 74 7.04 -13.11 10.43
N LEU A 75 5.99 -12.46 10.94
CA LEU A 75 4.82 -13.10 11.54
C LEU A 75 4.14 -14.03 10.53
N ILE A 76 3.70 -13.48 9.39
CA ILE A 76 2.95 -14.23 8.38
C ILE A 76 3.82 -15.31 7.70
N ALA A 77 5.13 -15.07 7.54
CA ALA A 77 6.04 -16.09 7.01
C ALA A 77 6.19 -17.29 7.95
N GLY A 78 6.10 -17.07 9.27
CA GLY A 78 6.14 -18.13 10.26
C GLY A 78 4.93 -19.07 10.16
N ASP A 79 3.75 -18.50 9.88
CA ASP A 79 2.48 -19.26 9.88
C ASP A 79 2.14 -19.86 8.51
N PHE A 80 2.44 -19.15 7.42
CA PHE A 80 1.95 -19.47 6.07
C PHE A 80 3.06 -19.61 5.01
N GLY A 81 4.32 -19.45 5.41
CA GLY A 81 5.48 -19.63 4.53
C GLY A 81 5.97 -18.37 3.84
N TYR A 82 7.10 -18.50 3.13
CA TYR A 82 7.87 -17.37 2.60
C TYR A 82 7.05 -16.41 1.73
N TRP A 83 6.31 -16.94 0.75
CA TRP A 83 5.56 -16.11 -0.19
C TRP A 83 4.38 -15.39 0.47
N ALA A 84 3.78 -15.97 1.51
CA ALA A 84 2.76 -15.31 2.30
C ALA A 84 3.34 -14.09 3.03
N GLY A 85 4.54 -14.25 3.60
CA GLY A 85 5.28 -13.14 4.19
C GLY A 85 5.62 -12.03 3.19
N VAL A 86 5.98 -12.39 1.95
CA VAL A 86 6.21 -11.41 0.88
C VAL A 86 4.92 -10.65 0.55
N ALA A 87 3.79 -11.36 0.37
CA ALA A 87 2.50 -10.73 0.11
C ALA A 87 2.07 -9.78 1.25
N ALA A 88 2.28 -10.20 2.51
CA ALA A 88 2.03 -9.37 3.69
C ALA A 88 2.90 -8.10 3.70
N TRP A 89 4.20 -8.24 3.43
CA TRP A 89 5.11 -7.09 3.35
C TRP A 89 4.64 -6.07 2.32
N ILE A 90 4.33 -6.52 1.10
CA ILE A 90 3.87 -5.64 0.00
C ILE A 90 2.56 -4.95 0.38
N THR A 91 1.64 -5.70 0.97
CA THR A 91 0.32 -5.17 1.37
C THR A 91 0.45 -4.10 2.44
N VAL A 92 1.27 -4.33 3.47
CA VAL A 92 1.52 -3.36 4.53
C VAL A 92 2.20 -2.10 3.99
N VAL A 93 3.24 -2.23 3.17
CA VAL A 93 3.88 -1.07 2.51
C VAL A 93 2.87 -0.30 1.67
N THR A 94 1.98 -0.99 0.95
CA THR A 94 0.96 -0.35 0.15
C THR A 94 -0.05 0.40 1.03
N ALA A 95 -0.48 -0.19 2.15
CA ALA A 95 -1.37 0.46 3.10
C ALA A 95 -0.72 1.72 3.72
N GLU A 96 0.56 1.66 4.10
CA GLU A 96 1.33 2.82 4.58
C GLU A 96 1.41 3.92 3.52
N LEU A 97 1.66 3.59 2.25
CA LEU A 97 1.63 4.56 1.16
C LEU A 97 0.26 5.23 1.03
N TRP A 98 -0.83 4.46 1.15
CA TRP A 98 -2.19 4.99 1.11
C TRP A 98 -2.53 5.86 2.33
N LEU A 99 -1.94 5.61 3.49
CA LEU A 99 -2.14 6.45 4.66
C LEU A 99 -1.30 7.74 4.58
N LEU A 100 -0.06 7.66 4.10
CA LEU A 100 0.91 8.76 4.20
C LEU A 100 0.96 9.65 2.97
N TRP A 101 0.82 9.08 1.77
CA TRP A 101 1.26 9.76 0.54
C TRP A 101 0.24 9.71 -0.60
N THR A 102 -0.24 8.53 -0.97
CA THR A 102 -0.99 8.30 -2.21
C THR A 102 -2.23 9.19 -2.36
N PRO A 103 -3.14 9.34 -1.37
CA PRO A 103 -4.33 10.18 -1.52
C PRO A 103 -3.99 11.63 -1.84
N SER A 104 -2.96 12.18 -1.19
CA SER A 104 -2.55 13.56 -1.40
C SER A 104 -2.04 13.79 -2.83
N MET A 105 -1.27 12.84 -3.37
CA MET A 105 -0.75 12.93 -4.73
C MET A 105 -1.83 12.71 -5.78
N VAL A 106 -2.77 11.80 -5.51
CA VAL A 106 -3.96 11.60 -6.34
C VAL A 106 -4.78 12.89 -6.39
N ALA A 107 -5.07 13.49 -5.23
CA ALA A 107 -5.81 14.73 -5.15
C ALA A 107 -5.12 15.85 -5.93
N GLN A 108 -3.81 16.04 -5.77
CA GLN A 108 -3.04 17.02 -6.55
C GLN A 108 -3.07 16.75 -8.06
N ARG A 109 -2.97 15.49 -8.48
CA ARG A 109 -2.94 15.10 -9.88
C ARG A 109 -4.25 15.39 -10.60
N PHE A 110 -5.39 15.17 -9.92
CA PHE A 110 -6.72 15.37 -10.49
C PHE A 110 -7.35 16.73 -10.12
N ALA A 111 -6.64 17.56 -9.36
CA ALA A 111 -7.07 18.91 -9.04
C ALA A 111 -7.17 19.80 -10.28
N LYS A 112 -8.24 20.60 -10.35
CA LYS A 112 -8.36 21.70 -11.30
C LYS A 112 -7.18 22.68 -11.12
N PRO A 113 -6.70 23.34 -12.20
CA PRO A 113 -5.55 24.26 -12.11
C PRO A 113 -5.67 25.31 -11.02
N GLU A 114 -6.87 25.88 -10.85
CA GLU A 114 -7.21 26.90 -9.85
C GLU A 114 -7.04 26.41 -8.39
N ALA A 115 -7.20 25.11 -8.14
CA ALA A 115 -7.14 24.52 -6.80
C ALA A 115 -5.77 23.92 -6.47
N ARG A 116 -4.84 23.86 -7.43
CA ARG A 116 -3.53 23.20 -7.22
C ARG A 116 -2.74 23.82 -6.09
N ASP A 117 -2.82 25.13 -5.92
CA ASP A 117 -2.11 25.85 -4.85
C ASP A 117 -2.65 25.48 -3.46
N ALA A 118 -3.97 25.34 -3.33
CA ALA A 118 -4.60 24.85 -2.10
C ALA A 118 -4.18 23.41 -1.76
N PHE A 119 -3.92 22.58 -2.78
CA PHE A 119 -3.51 21.19 -2.59
C PHE A 119 -2.01 20.98 -2.39
N ARG A 120 -1.15 22.00 -2.53
CA ARG A 120 0.31 21.86 -2.33
C ARG A 120 0.68 21.40 -0.92
N ALA A 121 -0.11 21.78 0.09
CA ALA A 121 0.12 21.40 1.47
C ALA A 121 -0.46 20.01 1.83
N LEU A 122 -1.28 19.40 0.97
CA LEU A 122 -1.91 18.10 1.27
C LEU A 122 -0.92 16.98 1.60
N PRO A 123 0.22 16.81 0.92
CA PRO A 123 1.16 15.74 1.26
C PRO A 123 1.72 15.91 2.66
N LEU A 124 2.01 17.15 3.08
CA LEU A 124 2.47 17.42 4.44
C LEU A 124 1.39 17.07 5.47
N PHE A 125 0.15 17.50 5.22
CA PHE A 125 -0.98 17.16 6.08
C PHE A 125 -1.22 15.64 6.16
N ASN A 126 -1.11 14.95 5.03
CA ASN A 126 -1.35 13.51 4.95
C ASN A 126 -0.23 12.71 5.64
N VAL A 127 1.02 13.14 5.52
CA VAL A 127 2.14 12.57 6.29
C VAL A 127 1.94 12.81 7.79
N PHE A 128 1.48 13.99 8.20
CA PHE A 128 1.23 14.29 9.61
C PHE A 128 0.08 13.43 10.17
N MET A 129 -1.06 13.40 9.50
CA MET A 129 -2.24 12.65 9.94
C MET A 129 -2.02 11.14 9.86
N GLY A 130 -1.50 10.65 8.72
CA GLY A 130 -1.19 9.24 8.51
C GLY A 130 -0.08 8.76 9.44
N GLY A 131 0.96 9.58 9.64
CA GLY A 131 2.05 9.29 10.56
C GLY A 131 1.58 9.26 12.00
N GLY A 132 0.77 10.23 12.41
CA GLY A 132 0.12 10.25 13.72
C GLY A 132 -0.74 9.02 13.96
N PHE A 133 -1.54 8.60 12.97
CA PHE A 133 -2.32 7.37 13.03
C PHE A 133 -1.43 6.14 13.20
N LEU A 134 -0.39 5.97 12.37
CA LEU A 134 0.53 4.83 12.47
C LEU A 134 1.24 4.78 13.84
N LEU A 135 1.62 5.94 14.39
CA LEU A 135 2.19 6.04 15.74
C LEU A 135 1.20 5.62 16.82
N LEU A 136 -0.06 6.04 16.72
CA LEU A 136 -1.13 5.64 17.65
C LEU A 136 -1.35 4.13 17.60
N VAL A 137 -1.45 3.54 16.41
CA VAL A 137 -1.62 2.08 16.26
C VAL A 137 -0.39 1.33 16.77
N TRP A 138 0.81 1.84 16.51
CA TRP A 138 2.05 1.26 17.03
C TRP A 138 2.12 1.29 18.57
N TRP A 139 1.72 2.40 19.18
CA TRP A 139 1.67 2.55 20.64
C TRP A 139 0.55 1.72 21.29
N ALA A 140 -0.60 1.60 20.64
CA ALA A 140 -1.66 0.70 21.10
C ALA A 140 -1.22 -0.76 21.04
N GLY A 141 -0.56 -1.15 19.94
CA GLY A 141 -0.05 -2.50 19.74
C GLY A 141 1.19 -2.88 20.57
N SER A 142 1.85 -1.92 21.25
CA SER A 142 2.97 -2.21 22.15
C SER A 142 2.55 -2.45 23.61
N GLN A 143 1.26 -2.25 23.93
CA GLN A 143 0.69 -2.43 25.27
C GLN A 143 -0.06 -3.76 25.46
N GLY A 144 -0.30 -4.52 24.38
CA GLY A 144 -0.88 -5.86 24.42
C GLY A 144 0.19 -6.93 24.28
#